data_AF-A0A6N8JPU9-F1
#
_entry.id   AF-A0A6N8JPU9-F1
#
_cell.length_a   1.000
_cell.length_b   1.000
_cell.length_c   1.000
_cell.angle_alpha   90.00
_cell.angle_beta   90.00
_cell.angle_gamma   90.00
#
_symmetry.space_group_name_H-M   'P 1'
#
loop_
_entity.id
_entity.type
_entity.pdbx_description
1 polymer ?
#
loop_
_entity_poly.entity_id
_entity_poly.type
_entity_poly.pdbx_seq_one_letter_code
_entity_poly.pdbx_strand_id
1 'polypeptide(L)'
;MNSLAKSAFTRTCVIFTVAMALWCVAGLAFAGPVEGIVITLSLLAACAALTLLQVLWFTEALLTRPSYPARIAGFGITALPVLALCAAAGGWFPVDNLGAWITFAAIYLVTLGAITAGYTLHYRRTVGSFDAALARYREKRGE
;
A
#
# COMPACT_ATOMS: atom_id res chain seq x y z
N MET A 1 -0.03 -16.53 -18.44
CA MET A 1 -0.26 -15.19 -19.04
C MET A 1 0.93 -14.84 -19.92
N ASN A 2 0.71 -14.72 -21.23
CA ASN A 2 1.74 -14.42 -22.23
C ASN A 2 2.34 -13.02 -21.96
N SER A 3 3.64 -12.83 -22.22
CA SER A 3 4.37 -11.57 -21.95
C SER A 3 3.73 -10.34 -22.61
N LEU A 4 3.14 -10.53 -23.80
CA LEU A 4 2.37 -9.52 -24.53
C LEU A 4 1.15 -9.03 -23.75
N ALA A 5 0.35 -9.93 -23.18
CA ALA A 5 -0.85 -9.57 -22.42
C ALA A 5 -0.50 -8.77 -21.15
N LYS A 6 0.60 -9.13 -20.48
CA LYS A 6 1.10 -8.38 -19.31
C LYS A 6 1.51 -6.95 -19.71
N SER A 7 2.29 -6.81 -20.79
CA SER A 7 2.74 -5.49 -21.27
C SER A 7 1.57 -4.62 -21.73
N ALA A 8 0.60 -5.20 -22.45
CA ALA A 8 -0.59 -4.48 -22.90
C ALA A 8 -1.40 -3.96 -21.71
N PHE A 9 -1.65 -4.79 -20.70
CA PHE A 9 -2.38 -4.38 -19.49
C PHE A 9 -1.68 -3.23 -18.76
N THR A 10 -0.37 -3.35 -18.51
CA THR A 10 0.39 -2.28 -17.86
C THR A 10 0.33 -0.97 -18.65
N ARG A 11 0.48 -1.02 -19.99
CA ARG A 11 0.38 0.16 -20.84
C ARG A 11 -1.01 0.80 -20.77
N THR A 12 -2.08 0.00 -20.81
CA THR A 12 -3.45 0.50 -20.68
C THR A 12 -3.67 1.20 -19.34
N CYS A 13 -3.23 0.60 -18.24
CA CYS A 13 -3.32 1.24 -16.91
C CYS A 13 -2.58 2.58 -16.88
N VAL A 14 -1.35 2.63 -17.40
CA VAL A 14 -0.54 3.85 -17.43
C VAL A 14 -1.22 4.94 -18.26
N ILE A 15 -1.66 4.62 -19.48
CA ILE A 15 -2.33 5.59 -20.36
C ILE A 15 -3.62 6.10 -19.71
N PHE A 16 -4.43 5.21 -19.13
CA PHE A 16 -5.66 5.58 -18.44
C PHE A 16 -5.38 6.50 -17.25
N THR A 17 -4.41 6.18 -16.39
CA THR A 17 -4.07 7.01 -15.24
C THR A 17 -3.56 8.39 -15.65
N VAL A 18 -2.69 8.47 -16.65
CA VAL A 18 -2.17 9.75 -17.16
C VAL A 18 -3.29 10.58 -17.79
N ALA A 19 -4.14 9.97 -18.62
CA ALA A 19 -5.28 10.66 -19.23
C ALA A 19 -6.26 11.19 -18.17
N MET A 20 -6.63 10.36 -17.18
CA MET A 20 -7.49 10.77 -16.07
C MET A 20 -6.88 11.92 -15.27
N ALA A 21 -5.58 11.87 -14.96
CA ALA A 21 -4.91 12.94 -14.25
C ALA A 21 -4.96 14.26 -15.04
N LEU A 22 -4.66 14.22 -16.34
CA LEU A 22 -4.71 15.40 -17.21
C LEU A 22 -6.13 15.99 -17.28
N TRP A 23 -7.14 15.15 -17.48
CA TRP A 23 -8.54 15.59 -17.56
C TRP A 23 -9.08 16.12 -16.24
N CYS A 24 -8.69 15.52 -15.10
CA CYS A 24 -9.04 16.06 -13.78
C CYS A 24 -8.40 17.43 -13.53
N VAL A 25 -7.14 17.63 -13.93
CA VAL A 25 -6.46 18.94 -13.81
C VAL A 25 -7.12 19.98 -14.71
N ALA A 26 -7.43 19.62 -15.96
CA ALA A 26 -8.17 20.49 -16.86
C ALA A 26 -9.57 20.82 -16.30
N GLY A 27 -10.30 19.81 -15.81
CA GLY A 27 -11.59 19.99 -15.17
C GLY A 27 -11.53 20.93 -13.97
N LEU A 28 -10.48 20.83 -13.14
CA LEU A 28 -10.26 21.75 -12.02
C LEU A 28 -10.03 23.19 -12.50
N ALA A 29 -9.29 23.38 -13.60
CA ALA A 29 -9.01 24.70 -14.17
C ALA A 29 -10.23 25.36 -14.82
N PHE A 30 -11.10 24.59 -15.47
CA PHE A 30 -12.25 25.13 -16.22
C PHE A 30 -13.58 25.10 -15.45
N ALA A 31 -13.83 24.06 -14.66
CA ALA A 31 -15.09 23.84 -13.94
C ALA A 31 -14.97 24.02 -12.42
N GLY A 32 -13.76 24.17 -11.89
CA GLY A 32 -13.51 24.28 -10.46
C GLY A 32 -13.56 22.94 -9.72
N PRO A 33 -13.53 22.96 -8.38
CA PRO A 33 -13.46 21.77 -7.55
C PRO A 33 -14.83 21.06 -7.49
N VAL A 34 -15.03 20.10 -8.40
CA VAL A 34 -16.16 19.18 -8.38
C VAL A 34 -15.80 17.92 -7.59
N GLU A 35 -16.73 17.38 -6.81
CA GLU A 35 -16.53 16.21 -5.94
C GLU A 35 -15.82 15.04 -6.65
N GLY A 36 -16.28 14.65 -7.84
CA GLY A 36 -15.66 13.57 -8.60
C GLY A 36 -14.19 13.84 -8.97
N ILE A 37 -13.83 15.09 -9.25
CA ILE A 37 -12.44 15.48 -9.57
C ILE A 37 -11.57 15.40 -8.30
N VAL A 38 -12.08 15.95 -7.20
CA VAL A 38 -11.37 16.00 -5.91
C VAL A 38 -11.13 14.59 -5.36
N ILE A 39 -12.14 13.72 -5.39
CA ILE A 39 -12.01 12.31 -4.97
C ILE A 39 -11.00 11.58 -5.87
N THR A 40 -11.07 11.77 -7.19
CA THR A 40 -10.16 11.08 -8.12
C THR A 40 -8.70 11.51 -7.91
N LEU A 41 -8.45 12.82 -7.77
CA LEU A 41 -7.10 13.34 -7.54
C LEU A 41 -6.56 12.95 -6.16
N SER A 42 -7.39 12.95 -5.11
CA SER A 42 -6.98 12.52 -3.77
C SER A 42 -6.70 11.01 -3.70
N LEU A 43 -7.44 10.18 -4.44
CA LEU A 43 -7.12 8.75 -4.61
C LEU A 43 -5.78 8.56 -5.35
N LEU A 44 -5.52 9.33 -6.41
CA LEU A 44 -4.24 9.30 -7.10
C LEU A 44 -3.10 9.71 -6.17
N ALA A 45 -3.29 10.76 -5.37
CA ALA A 45 -2.34 11.21 -4.36
C ALA A 45 -2.10 10.14 -3.28
N ALA A 46 -3.15 9.47 -2.80
CA ALA A 46 -3.06 8.36 -1.86
C ALA A 46 -2.22 7.21 -2.42
N CYS A 47 -2.48 6.81 -3.67
CA CYS A 47 -1.69 5.77 -4.34
C CYS A 47 -0.20 6.16 -4.43
N ALA A 48 0.10 7.38 -4.88
CA ALA A 48 1.48 7.86 -4.96
C ALA A 48 2.17 7.90 -3.59
N ALA A 49 1.49 8.40 -2.56
CA ALA A 49 2.02 8.46 -1.21
C ALA A 49 2.27 7.07 -0.61
N LEU A 50 1.36 6.12 -0.83
CA LEU A 50 1.58 4.73 -0.44
C LEU A 50 2.76 4.10 -1.18
N THR A 51 2.96 4.39 -2.46
CA THR A 51 4.15 3.93 -3.19
C THR A 51 5.44 4.52 -2.62
N LEU A 52 5.46 5.81 -2.25
CA LEU A 52 6.60 6.43 -1.59
C LEU A 52 6.88 5.78 -0.23
N LEU A 53 5.85 5.49 0.55
CA LEU A 53 5.98 4.75 1.81
C LEU A 53 6.50 3.32 1.59
N GLN A 54 6.07 2.65 0.51
CA GLN A 54 6.60 1.33 0.16
C GLN A 54 8.09 1.41 -0.16
N VAL A 55 8.52 2.41 -0.94
CA VAL A 55 9.94 2.63 -1.23
C VAL A 55 10.71 2.89 0.07
N LEU A 56 10.18 3.74 0.94
CA LEU A 56 10.80 4.11 2.22
C LEU A 56 10.98 2.92 3.18
N TRP A 57 9.94 2.11 3.38
CA TRP A 57 9.97 1.01 4.36
C TRP A 57 10.53 -0.30 3.82
N PHE A 58 10.35 -0.60 2.54
CA PHE A 58 10.74 -1.89 1.96
C PHE A 58 12.02 -1.85 1.14
N THR A 59 12.50 -0.67 0.74
CA THR A 59 13.78 -0.54 0.04
C THR A 59 14.90 -0.19 1.01
N GLU A 60 16.10 -0.72 0.77
CA GLU A 60 17.31 -0.34 1.52
C GLU A 60 17.83 1.07 1.15
N ALA A 61 17.14 1.78 0.26
CA ALA A 61 17.53 3.10 -0.22
C ALA A 61 17.51 4.17 0.89
N LEU A 62 16.68 3.99 1.94
CA LEU A 62 16.49 5.01 2.97
C LEU A 62 16.59 4.50 4.42
N LEU A 63 16.22 3.25 4.71
CA LEU A 63 16.36 2.66 6.04
C LEU A 63 17.33 1.47 6.04
N THR A 64 18.39 1.56 6.86
CA THR A 64 19.40 0.51 7.00
C THR A 64 18.85 -0.66 7.83
N ARG A 65 18.49 -1.75 7.14
CA ARG A 65 18.19 -3.10 7.69
C ARG A 65 17.25 -3.21 8.92
N PRO A 66 16.05 -2.61 8.93
CA PRO A 66 15.01 -3.00 9.88
C PRO A 66 14.53 -4.44 9.59
N SER A 67 14.19 -5.19 10.66
CA SER A 67 13.62 -6.53 10.53
C SER A 67 12.31 -6.49 9.74
N TYR A 68 11.98 -7.56 9.02
CA TYR A 68 10.78 -7.61 8.17
C TYR A 68 9.46 -7.28 8.92
N PRO A 69 9.24 -7.75 10.17
CA PRO A 69 8.09 -7.32 10.96
C PRO A 69 8.10 -5.82 11.29
N ALA A 70 9.27 -5.23 11.56
CA ALA A 70 9.39 -3.80 11.82
C ALA A 70 9.05 -2.96 10.59
N ARG A 71 9.40 -3.43 9.37
CA ARG A 71 9.01 -2.77 8.11
C ARG A 71 7.49 -2.75 7.92
N ILE A 72 6.82 -3.87 8.18
CA ILE A 72 5.37 -3.97 8.08
C ILE A 72 4.68 -3.09 9.11
N ALA A 73 5.15 -3.12 10.37
CA ALA A 73 4.60 -2.28 11.43
C ALA A 73 4.78 -0.79 11.12
N GLY A 74 5.98 -0.40 10.68
CA GLY A 74 6.29 0.96 10.27
C GLY A 74 5.45 1.44 9.10
N PHE A 75 5.31 0.63 8.06
CA PHE A 75 4.41 0.91 6.94
C PHE A 75 2.96 1.04 7.42
N GLY A 76 2.49 0.13 8.29
CA GLY A 76 1.14 0.17 8.84
C GLY A 76 0.82 1.45 9.61
N ILE A 77 1.74 1.85 10.50
CA ILE A 77 1.59 3.06 11.33
C ILE A 77 1.65 4.33 10.49
N THR A 78 2.47 4.35 9.44
CA THR A 78 2.63 5.55 8.59
C THR A 78 1.61 5.65 7.46
N ALA A 79 1.14 4.54 6.92
CA ALA A 79 0.17 4.53 5.82
C ALA A 79 -1.24 4.93 6.27
N LEU A 80 -1.66 4.56 7.50
CA LEU A 80 -2.96 4.96 8.03
C LEU A 80 -3.16 6.49 8.10
N PRO A 81 -2.28 7.29 8.74
CA PRO A 81 -2.45 8.73 8.79
C PRO A 81 -2.32 9.38 7.41
N VAL A 82 -1.44 8.87 6.54
CA VAL A 82 -1.33 9.36 5.15
C VAL A 82 -2.64 9.16 4.39
N LEU A 83 -3.25 7.97 4.51
CA LEU A 83 -4.56 7.71 3.89
C LEU A 83 -5.67 8.54 4.52
N ALA A 84 -5.67 8.73 5.83
CA ALA A 84 -6.65 9.57 6.51
C ALA A 84 -6.55 11.04 6.05
N LEU A 85 -5.33 11.57 5.85
CA LEU A 85 -5.10 12.90 5.30
C LEU A 85 -5.61 13.02 3.87
N CYS A 86 -5.34 12.02 3.02
CA CYS A 86 -5.88 11.99 1.65
C CYS A 86 -7.40 11.90 1.65
N ALA A 87 -7.99 11.13 2.56
CA ALA A 87 -9.44 11.01 2.70
C ALA A 87 -10.09 12.33 3.15
N ALA A 88 -9.43 13.04 4.08
CA ALA A 88 -9.90 14.34 4.57
C ALA A 88 -9.82 15.40 3.46
N ALA A 89 -8.69 15.48 2.76
CA ALA A 89 -8.51 16.40 1.63
C ALA A 89 -9.42 16.07 0.44
N GLY A 90 -9.71 14.79 0.25
CA GLY A 90 -10.54 14.26 -0.81
C GLY A 90 -12.04 14.30 -0.54
N GLY A 91 -12.47 14.61 0.69
CA GLY A 91 -13.87 14.56 1.08
C GLY A 91 -14.49 13.16 0.99
N TRP A 92 -13.71 12.09 1.22
CA TRP A 92 -14.19 10.70 1.04
C TRP A 92 -15.33 10.34 1.99
N PHE A 93 -15.30 10.92 3.20
CA PHE A 93 -16.29 10.71 4.25
C PHE A 93 -16.67 12.06 4.86
N PRO A 94 -17.91 12.22 5.36
CA PRO A 94 -18.29 13.39 6.14
C PRO A 94 -17.38 13.53 7.38
N VAL A 95 -16.80 14.71 7.58
CA VAL A 95 -15.89 14.98 8.72
C VAL A 95 -16.62 14.88 10.07
N ASP A 96 -17.92 15.20 10.08
CA ASP A 96 -18.75 15.16 11.29
C ASP A 96 -19.17 13.73 11.68
N ASN A 97 -18.99 12.75 10.78
CA ASN A 97 -19.36 11.36 11.04
C ASN A 97 -18.16 10.57 11.56
N LEU A 98 -17.90 10.66 12.87
CA LEU A 98 -16.83 9.91 13.53
C LEU A 98 -16.93 8.40 13.29
N GLY A 99 -18.14 7.84 13.14
CA GLY A 99 -18.36 6.42 12.86
C GLY A 99 -17.75 5.97 11.54
N ALA A 100 -17.77 6.81 10.50
CA ALA A 100 -17.14 6.51 9.22
C ALA A 100 -15.61 6.41 9.35
N TRP A 101 -15.00 7.33 10.09
CA TRP A 101 -13.55 7.34 10.34
C TRP A 101 -13.07 6.15 11.18
N ILE A 102 -13.83 5.78 12.21
CA ILE A 102 -13.56 4.59 13.03
C ILE A 102 -13.66 3.33 12.16
N THR A 103 -14.72 3.22 11.35
CA THR A 103 -14.93 2.06 10.47
C THR A 103 -13.82 1.96 9.43
N PHE A 104 -13.40 3.09 8.85
CA PHE A 104 -12.28 3.15 7.92
C PHE A 104 -10.98 2.64 8.56
N ALA A 105 -10.63 3.14 9.75
CA ALA A 105 -9.44 2.68 10.49
C ALA A 105 -9.53 1.20 10.86
N ALA A 106 -10.72 0.72 11.28
CA ALA A 106 -10.94 -0.67 11.61
C ALA A 106 -10.75 -1.59 10.39
N ILE A 107 -11.35 -1.26 9.23
CA ILE A 107 -11.19 -2.01 7.98
C ILE A 107 -9.73 -2.02 7.55
N TYR A 108 -9.04 -0.89 7.66
CA TYR A 108 -7.61 -0.80 7.37
C TYR A 108 -6.80 -1.77 8.23
N LEU A 109 -6.98 -1.73 9.56
CA LEU A 109 -6.23 -2.58 10.50
C LEU A 109 -6.55 -4.06 10.33
N VAL A 110 -7.81 -4.41 10.11
CA VAL A 110 -8.24 -5.80 9.84
C VAL A 110 -7.61 -6.29 8.55
N THR A 111 -7.64 -5.49 7.48
CA THR A 111 -7.04 -5.85 6.19
C THR A 111 -5.53 -6.02 6.30
N LEU A 112 -4.85 -5.05 6.92
CA LEU A 112 -3.42 -5.10 7.18
C LEU A 112 -3.04 -6.33 8.00
N GLY A 113 -3.78 -6.59 9.08
CA GLY A 113 -3.59 -7.75 9.95
C GLY A 113 -3.82 -9.08 9.22
N ALA A 114 -4.89 -9.19 8.44
CA ALA A 114 -5.21 -10.37 7.65
C ALA A 114 -4.13 -10.67 6.60
N ILE A 115 -3.67 -9.65 5.86
CA ILE A 115 -2.60 -9.80 4.88
C ILE A 115 -1.29 -10.20 5.57
N THR A 116 -0.93 -9.52 6.67
CA THR A 116 0.29 -9.79 7.43
C THR A 116 0.30 -11.20 8.01
N ALA A 117 -0.80 -11.63 8.63
CA ALA A 117 -0.98 -12.96 9.17
C ALA A 117 -0.95 -14.02 8.05
N GLY A 118 -1.62 -13.74 6.92
CA GLY A 118 -1.64 -14.60 5.74
C GLY A 118 -0.23 -14.84 5.19
N TYR A 119 0.56 -13.78 5.00
CA TYR A 119 1.95 -13.90 4.56
C TYR A 119 2.83 -14.63 5.58
N THR A 120 2.65 -14.35 6.87
CA THR A 120 3.40 -15.02 7.93
C THR A 120 3.10 -16.52 7.95
N LEU A 121 1.83 -16.90 7.86
CA LEU A 121 1.41 -18.31 7.83
C LEU A 121 1.88 -19.01 6.55
N HIS A 122 1.79 -18.33 5.40
CA HIS A 122 2.29 -18.86 4.13
C HIS A 122 3.80 -19.12 4.22
N TYR A 123 4.59 -18.13 4.65
CA TYR A 123 6.04 -18.25 4.80
C TYR A 123 6.45 -19.38 5.74
N ARG A 124 5.78 -19.51 6.90
CA ARG A 124 6.03 -20.61 7.85
C ARG A 124 5.76 -21.98 7.25
N ARG A 125 4.80 -22.09 6.32
CA ARG A 125 4.46 -23.35 5.64
C ARG A 125 5.42 -23.67 4.49
N THR A 126 5.87 -22.68 3.71
CA THR A 126 6.69 -22.92 2.50
C THR A 126 8.19 -22.96 2.76
N VAL A 127 8.72 -22.19 3.71
CA VAL A 127 10.19 -22.12 3.93
C VAL A 127 10.69 -23.18 4.92
N GLY A 128 9.78 -23.92 5.56
CA GLY A 128 10.11 -24.78 6.69
C GLY A 128 10.41 -23.93 7.92
N SER A 129 10.03 -24.40 9.10
CA SER A 129 10.35 -23.71 10.35
C SER A 129 11.82 -23.30 10.35
N PHE A 130 12.15 -22.11 10.83
CA PHE A 130 13.54 -21.70 11.05
C PHE A 130 14.37 -22.80 11.75
N ASP A 131 13.73 -23.68 12.52
CA ASP A 131 14.32 -24.89 13.09
C ASP A 131 14.94 -25.85 12.07
N ALA A 132 14.33 -26.02 10.88
CA ALA A 132 14.89 -26.85 9.82
C ALA A 132 16.12 -26.19 9.17
N ALA A 133 16.12 -24.86 9.05
CA ALA A 133 17.28 -24.11 8.57
C ALA A 133 18.42 -24.09 9.60
N LEU A 134 18.10 -23.96 10.90
CA LEU A 134 19.03 -24.07 12.02
C LEU A 134 19.58 -25.50 12.17
N ALA A 135 18.75 -26.53 12.01
CA ALA A 135 19.18 -27.93 12.02
C ALA A 135 20.17 -28.21 10.88
N ARG A 136 19.88 -27.75 9.66
CA ARG A 136 20.85 -27.83 8.54
C ARG A 136 22.14 -27.04 8.80
N TYR A 137 22.07 -25.93 9.53
CA TYR A 137 23.26 -25.15 9.90
C TYR A 137 24.12 -25.89 10.93
N ARG A 138 23.49 -26.56 11.91
CA ARG A 138 24.17 -27.41 12.91
C ARG A 138 24.79 -28.65 12.27
N GLU A 139 24.05 -29.34 11.40
CA GLU A 139 24.57 -30.45 10.59
C GLU A 139 25.79 -30.04 9.76
N LYS A 140 25.78 -28.86 9.12
CA LYS A 140 26.93 -28.36 8.35
C LYS A 140 28.13 -27.98 9.21
N ARG A 141 27.94 -27.70 10.50
CA ARG A 141 29.02 -27.40 11.46
C ARG A 141 29.50 -28.63 12.23
N GLY A 142 28.84 -29.77 12.08
CA GLY A 142 29.20 -31.00 12.79
C GLY A 142 28.93 -30.94 14.30
N GLU A 143 27.97 -30.11 14.72
CA GLU A 143 27.42 -30.09 16.09
C GLU A 143 26.17 -30.97 16.19
#